data_AF-A0A7C1UXB7-F1
#
_entry.id   AF-A0A7C1UXB7-F1
#
_cell.length_a   1.000
_cell.length_b   1.000
_cell.length_c   1.000
_cell.angle_alpha   90.00
_cell.angle_beta   90.00
_cell.angle_gamma   90.00
#
_symmetry.space_group_name_H-M   'P 1'
#
loop_
_entity.id
_entity.type
_entity.pdbx_description
1 polymer ?
#
loop_
_entity_poly.entity_id
_entity_poly.type
_entity_poly.pdbx_seq_one_letter_code
_entity_poly.pdbx_strand_id
1 'polypeptide(L)'
;MMSEDFKKVISVLKYWDMYLEPPNRDYGSRFKIQKLTYLCKSMGIPLKYQFTLYISGPYSTGLSQDYFNAPQLVETLETDYVLIEDDIEILDKINEYVLIHPITHSYESEFLEAVSTVDYLKKRSPDKLDDEIFAKTKEIKQHLKDSIVVIAINTVKKLLFKPEFLTEEVRREIDIWDKAED
;
A
#
# COMPACT_ATOMS: atom_id res chain seq x y z
N MET A 1 5.23 26.88 -2.06
CA MET A 1 4.33 26.55 -0.94
C MET A 1 4.11 25.05 -1.00
N MET A 2 4.40 24.34 0.09
CA MET A 2 4.25 22.88 0.15
C MET A 2 2.78 22.50 -0.04
N SER A 3 2.52 21.37 -0.71
CA SER A 3 1.15 20.88 -0.90
C SER A 3 0.60 20.37 0.44
N GLU A 4 -0.67 20.65 0.72
CA GLU A 4 -1.38 20.10 1.89
C GLU A 4 -1.37 18.56 1.86
N ASP A 5 -1.42 17.98 0.66
CA ASP A 5 -1.33 16.55 0.45
C ASP A 5 -0.01 15.96 0.95
N PHE A 6 1.12 16.66 0.73
CA PHE A 6 2.40 16.16 1.23
C PHE A 6 2.48 16.20 2.75
N LYS A 7 1.96 17.26 3.38
CA LYS A 7 1.83 17.31 4.85
C LYS A 7 1.02 16.13 5.40
N LYS A 8 -0.07 15.76 4.72
CA LYS A 8 -0.87 14.57 5.06
C LYS A 8 -0.05 13.30 4.91
N VAL A 9 0.70 13.13 3.82
CA VAL A 9 1.60 11.97 3.64
C VAL A 9 2.62 11.88 4.77
N ILE A 10 3.24 12.99 5.17
CA ILE A 10 4.17 13.01 6.32
C ILE A 10 3.46 12.57 7.61
N SER A 11 2.22 13.03 7.86
CA SER A 11 1.45 12.64 9.04
C SER A 11 1.10 11.15 9.05
N VAL A 12 0.79 10.57 7.88
CA VAL A 12 0.58 9.13 7.70
C VAL A 12 1.86 8.33 8.03
N LEU A 13 3.01 8.75 7.50
CA LEU A 13 4.28 8.07 7.76
C LEU A 13 4.69 8.18 9.24
N LYS A 14 4.38 9.33 9.87
CA LYS A 14 4.55 9.54 11.31
C LYS A 14 3.67 8.62 12.15
N TYR A 15 2.42 8.39 11.73
CA TYR A 15 1.50 7.51 12.43
C TYR A 15 2.05 6.09 12.59
N TRP A 16 2.69 5.56 11.55
CA TRP A 16 3.34 4.25 11.57
C TRP A 16 4.77 4.26 12.14
N ASP A 17 5.23 5.40 12.69
CA ASP A 17 6.58 5.56 13.25
C ASP A 17 7.69 5.09 12.28
N MET A 18 7.57 5.47 11.00
CA MET A 18 8.48 4.97 9.97
C MET A 18 9.87 5.60 10.07
N TYR A 19 10.91 4.77 10.15
CA TYR A 19 12.28 5.23 9.92
C TYR A 19 12.56 5.29 8.41
N LEU A 20 12.78 6.49 7.87
CA LEU A 20 13.04 6.72 6.46
C LEU A 20 14.31 7.55 6.27
N GLU A 21 15.21 7.04 5.43
CA GLU A 21 16.39 7.79 5.00
C GLU A 21 15.99 8.89 4.01
N PRO A 22 16.77 10.00 3.92
CA PRO A 22 16.49 11.07 2.97
C PRO A 22 16.28 10.54 1.53
N PRO A 23 15.16 10.91 0.86
CA PRO A 23 14.80 10.38 -0.46
C PRO A 23 15.84 10.61 -1.56
N ASN A 24 16.71 11.61 -1.41
CA ASN A 24 17.82 11.86 -2.35
C ASN A 24 18.94 10.81 -2.28
N ARG A 25 19.00 10.03 -1.21
CA ARG A 25 20.06 9.04 -0.95
C ARG A 25 19.57 7.61 -0.98
N ASP A 26 18.32 7.37 -0.61
CA ASP A 26 17.80 6.02 -0.45
C ASP A 26 16.66 5.69 -1.40
N TYR A 27 16.79 4.56 -2.10
CA TYR A 27 15.73 4.02 -2.95
C TYR A 27 14.62 3.37 -2.12
N GLY A 28 14.95 2.70 -1.01
CA GLY A 28 13.99 1.99 -0.19
C GLY A 28 12.91 2.92 0.35
N SER A 29 13.31 4.08 0.85
CA SER A 29 12.42 5.11 1.39
C SER A 29 11.52 5.68 0.30
N ARG A 30 12.07 6.02 -0.88
CA ARG A 30 11.27 6.43 -2.04
C ARG A 30 10.25 5.37 -2.44
N PHE A 31 10.67 4.11 -2.43
CA PHE A 31 9.82 2.98 -2.78
C PHE A 31 8.65 2.86 -1.77
N LYS A 32 8.93 2.82 -0.47
CA LYS A 32 7.91 2.74 0.59
C LYS A 32 6.93 3.90 0.53
N ILE A 33 7.41 5.14 0.43
CA ILE A 33 6.57 6.34 0.33
C ILE A 33 5.60 6.22 -0.85
N GLN A 34 6.07 5.78 -2.02
CA GLN A 34 5.23 5.62 -3.21
C GLN A 34 4.14 4.56 -3.03
N LYS A 35 4.47 3.38 -2.47
CA LYS A 35 3.48 2.29 -2.33
C LYS A 35 2.49 2.55 -1.21
N LEU A 36 2.93 3.05 -0.07
CA LEU A 36 2.05 3.31 1.06
C LEU A 36 1.11 4.48 0.80
N THR A 37 1.62 5.56 0.18
CA THR A 37 0.76 6.68 -0.24
C THR A 37 -0.28 6.23 -1.27
N TYR A 38 0.10 5.35 -2.19
CA TYR A 38 -0.85 4.76 -3.13
C TYR A 38 -1.95 3.97 -2.40
N LEU A 39 -1.59 3.07 -1.47
CA LEU A 39 -2.57 2.27 -0.73
C LEU A 39 -3.53 3.15 0.08
N CYS A 40 -3.00 4.15 0.79
CA CYS A 40 -3.80 5.16 1.50
C CYS A 40 -4.84 5.80 0.57
N LYS A 41 -4.38 6.30 -0.59
CA LYS A 41 -5.27 6.92 -1.59
C LYS A 41 -6.31 5.94 -2.12
N SER A 42 -5.92 4.69 -2.40
CA SER A 42 -6.81 3.66 -2.95
C SER A 42 -7.91 3.25 -1.97
N MET A 43 -7.60 3.29 -0.68
CA MET A 43 -8.53 2.97 0.41
C MET A 43 -9.44 4.13 0.81
N GLY A 44 -9.17 5.36 0.36
CA GLY A 44 -10.09 6.48 0.49
C GLY A 44 -9.49 7.75 1.06
N ILE A 45 -8.23 7.73 1.53
CA ILE A 45 -7.58 8.94 2.05
C ILE A 45 -7.47 9.97 0.91
N PRO A 46 -8.04 11.18 1.08
CA PRO A 46 -8.10 12.16 -0.01
C PRO A 46 -6.72 12.77 -0.28
N LEU A 47 -6.11 12.32 -1.37
CA LEU A 47 -4.82 12.76 -1.90
C LEU A 47 -4.95 13.04 -3.39
N LYS A 48 -4.42 14.16 -3.92
CA LYS A 48 -4.55 14.55 -5.32
C LYS A 48 -3.51 13.93 -6.24
N TYR A 49 -2.52 13.24 -5.68
CA TYR A 49 -1.50 12.53 -6.44
C TYR A 49 -2.12 11.56 -7.44
N GLN A 50 -1.66 11.63 -8.69
CA GLN A 50 -2.04 10.71 -9.75
C GLN A 50 -1.03 9.57 -9.81
N PHE A 51 -1.52 8.33 -9.86
CA PHE A 51 -0.70 7.13 -9.90
C PHE A 51 -0.89 6.37 -11.20
N THR A 52 0.23 6.00 -11.82
CA THR A 52 0.30 5.09 -12.96
C THR A 52 1.16 3.88 -12.60
N LEU A 53 0.95 2.76 -13.29
CA LEU A 53 1.77 1.58 -13.07
C LEU A 53 3.15 1.77 -13.72
N TYR A 54 4.20 1.61 -12.91
CA TYR A 54 5.59 1.70 -13.35
C TYR A 54 6.35 0.41 -13.02
N ILE A 55 7.65 0.39 -13.31
CA ILE A 55 8.54 -0.78 -13.18
C ILE A 55 8.39 -1.47 -11.83
N SER A 56 8.30 -0.70 -10.72
CA SER A 56 8.19 -1.24 -9.35
C SER A 56 6.78 -1.12 -8.74
N GLY A 57 5.75 -0.93 -9.56
CA GLY A 57 4.34 -0.84 -9.14
C GLY A 57 3.77 0.59 -9.30
N PRO A 58 2.65 0.93 -8.66
CA PRO A 58 2.07 2.27 -8.74
C PRO A 58 3.04 3.37 -8.34
N TYR A 59 3.11 4.44 -9.12
CA TYR A 59 4.05 5.54 -8.94
C TYR A 59 3.41 6.88 -9.28
N SER A 60 3.70 7.90 -8.47
CA SER A 60 3.29 9.28 -8.71
C SER A 60 4.50 10.20 -8.86
N THR A 61 4.57 10.87 -10.00
CA THR A 61 5.58 11.91 -10.28
C THR A 61 5.39 13.14 -9.39
N GLY A 62 4.15 13.52 -9.09
CA GLY A 62 3.84 14.62 -8.18
C GLY A 62 4.33 14.36 -6.75
N LEU A 63 4.08 13.15 -6.23
CA LEU A 63 4.61 12.74 -4.93
C LEU A 63 6.14 12.73 -4.91
N SER A 64 6.74 12.28 -6.03
CA SER A 64 8.19 12.29 -6.19
C SER A 64 8.78 13.69 -6.11
N GLN A 65 8.17 14.65 -6.79
CA GLN A 65 8.58 16.05 -6.71
C GLN A 65 8.50 16.56 -5.28
N ASP A 66 7.43 16.26 -4.56
CA ASP A 66 7.25 16.74 -3.19
C ASP A 66 8.33 16.19 -2.23
N TYR A 67 8.59 14.88 -2.23
CA TYR A 67 9.62 14.32 -1.33
C TYR A 67 11.06 14.66 -1.73
N PHE A 68 11.32 15.00 -3.00
CA PHE A 68 12.64 15.50 -3.43
C PHE A 68 12.84 16.98 -3.13
N ASN A 69 11.76 17.77 -3.12
CA ASN A 69 11.80 19.19 -2.80
C ASN A 69 11.84 19.46 -1.29
N ALA A 70 11.39 18.50 -0.47
CA ALA A 70 11.38 18.61 0.98
C ALA A 70 11.87 17.32 1.69
N PRO A 71 13.09 16.84 1.40
CA PRO A 71 13.63 15.59 1.95
C PRO A 71 13.74 15.61 3.49
N GLN A 72 13.97 16.78 4.08
CA GLN A 72 14.05 16.96 5.53
C GLN A 72 12.73 16.60 6.24
N LEU A 73 11.57 16.79 5.60
CA LEU A 73 10.29 16.43 6.22
C LEU A 73 10.05 14.93 6.22
N VAL A 74 10.63 14.21 5.26
CA VAL A 74 10.61 12.75 5.25
C VAL A 74 11.51 12.20 6.36
N GLU A 75 12.67 12.82 6.55
CA GLU A 75 13.63 12.40 7.58
C GLU A 75 13.11 12.67 9.00
N THR A 76 12.50 13.84 9.25
CA THR A 76 12.02 14.21 10.59
C THR A 76 10.59 13.78 10.87
N LEU A 77 9.82 13.47 9.83
CA LEU A 77 8.37 13.24 9.90
C LEU A 77 7.59 14.36 10.59
N GLU A 78 8.12 15.59 10.58
CA GLU A 78 7.49 16.75 11.21
C GLU A 78 6.45 17.40 10.28
N THR A 79 5.23 17.55 10.79
CA THR A 79 4.13 18.23 10.10
C THR A 79 3.11 18.74 11.12
N ASP A 80 2.41 19.80 10.76
CA ASP A 80 1.28 20.36 11.51
C ASP A 80 -0.07 19.72 11.12
N TYR A 81 -0.07 18.82 10.13
CA TYR A 81 -1.27 18.11 9.72
C TYR A 81 -1.69 17.05 10.74
N VAL A 82 -2.93 17.13 11.19
CA VAL A 82 -3.54 16.17 12.13
C VAL A 82 -4.45 15.23 11.36
N LEU A 83 -4.23 13.93 11.52
CA LEU A 83 -5.08 12.88 10.94
C LEU A 83 -6.47 12.92 11.56
N ILE A 84 -7.49 12.71 10.74
CA ILE A 84 -8.87 12.53 11.19
C ILE A 84 -9.13 11.06 11.51
N GLU A 85 -10.19 10.77 12.27
CA GLU A 85 -10.56 9.41 12.69
C GLU A 85 -10.73 8.45 11.50
N ASP A 86 -11.44 8.86 10.45
CA ASP A 86 -11.60 8.07 9.22
C ASP A 86 -10.27 7.72 8.55
N ASP A 87 -9.30 8.65 8.56
CA ASP A 87 -7.96 8.39 8.00
C ASP A 87 -7.26 7.32 8.88
N ILE A 88 -7.34 7.43 10.20
CA ILE A 88 -6.74 6.49 11.16
C ILE A 88 -7.27 5.06 10.98
N GLU A 89 -8.58 4.87 10.81
CA GLU A 89 -9.15 3.54 10.58
C GLU A 89 -8.57 2.85 9.33
N ILE A 90 -8.30 3.63 8.27
CA ILE A 90 -7.63 3.14 7.06
C ILE A 90 -6.18 2.77 7.38
N LEU A 91 -5.47 3.62 8.12
CA LEU A 91 -4.07 3.39 8.48
C LEU A 91 -3.89 2.15 9.35
N ASP A 92 -4.83 1.87 10.25
CA ASP A 92 -4.84 0.68 11.09
C ASP A 92 -5.01 -0.60 10.27
N LYS A 93 -5.94 -0.60 9.31
CA LYS A 93 -6.11 -1.74 8.39
C LYS A 93 -4.87 -1.99 7.53
N ILE A 94 -4.24 -0.93 7.01
CA ILE A 94 -2.99 -1.07 6.26
C ILE A 94 -1.89 -1.61 7.18
N ASN A 95 -1.82 -1.14 8.42
CA ASN A 95 -0.84 -1.62 9.38
C ASN A 95 -1.03 -3.12 9.65
N GLU A 96 -2.25 -3.54 9.99
CA GLU A 96 -2.63 -4.92 10.32
C GLU A 96 -2.34 -5.90 9.18
N TYR A 97 -2.80 -5.59 7.96
CA TYR A 97 -2.73 -6.54 6.86
C TYR A 97 -1.48 -6.43 5.99
N VAL A 98 -0.73 -5.32 6.07
CA VAL A 98 0.43 -5.07 5.21
C VAL A 98 1.71 -4.91 6.03
N LEU A 99 1.78 -3.91 6.91
CA LEU A 99 3.04 -3.53 7.55
C LEU A 99 3.52 -4.55 8.58
N ILE A 100 2.61 -5.11 9.39
CA ILE A 100 2.96 -6.09 10.42
C ILE A 100 2.77 -7.54 9.96
N HIS A 101 2.39 -7.76 8.70
CA HIS A 101 2.19 -9.10 8.15
C HIS A 101 3.47 -9.94 8.30
N PRO A 102 3.40 -11.22 8.72
CA PRO A 102 4.58 -12.05 8.95
C PRO A 102 5.55 -12.10 7.75
N ILE A 103 5.02 -12.14 6.53
CA ILE A 103 5.84 -12.16 5.30
C ILE A 103 6.74 -10.94 5.15
N THR A 104 6.36 -9.79 5.73
CA THR A 104 7.09 -8.52 5.64
C THR A 104 8.48 -8.64 6.29
N HIS A 105 8.68 -9.53 7.27
CA HIS A 105 10.01 -9.77 7.86
C HIS A 105 11.05 -10.24 6.85
N SER A 106 10.64 -11.00 5.82
CA SER A 106 11.56 -11.58 4.84
C SER A 106 11.41 -10.99 3.44
N TYR A 107 10.27 -10.39 3.14
CA TYR A 107 9.89 -9.98 1.78
C TYR A 107 9.15 -8.64 1.75
N GLU A 108 9.48 -7.71 2.65
CA GLU A 108 8.80 -6.40 2.75
C GLU A 108 8.64 -5.72 1.39
N SER A 109 9.71 -5.61 0.60
CA SER A 109 9.70 -4.88 -0.66
C SER A 109 8.85 -5.57 -1.73
N GLU A 110 9.03 -6.87 -1.89
CA GLU A 110 8.28 -7.69 -2.86
C GLU A 110 6.81 -7.77 -2.49
N PHE A 111 6.49 -7.91 -1.21
CA PHE A 111 5.13 -7.96 -0.73
C PHE A 111 4.43 -6.61 -0.93
N LEU A 112 5.09 -5.50 -0.58
CA LEU A 112 4.54 -4.16 -0.79
C LEU A 112 4.38 -3.82 -2.29
N GLU A 113 5.31 -4.26 -3.14
CA GLU A 113 5.15 -4.19 -4.60
C GLU A 113 3.94 -5.00 -5.08
N ALA A 114 3.78 -6.23 -4.58
CA ALA A 114 2.71 -7.13 -4.97
C ALA A 114 1.34 -6.56 -4.55
N VAL A 115 1.16 -6.21 -3.27
CA VAL A 115 -0.11 -5.68 -2.73
C VAL A 115 -0.54 -4.43 -3.49
N SER A 116 0.35 -3.47 -3.67
CA SER A 116 0.03 -2.23 -4.40
C SER A 116 -0.26 -2.47 -5.87
N THR A 117 0.43 -3.40 -6.53
CA THR A 117 0.17 -3.76 -7.94
C THR A 117 -1.17 -4.48 -8.10
N VAL A 118 -1.45 -5.45 -7.23
CA VAL A 118 -2.70 -6.21 -7.25
C VAL A 118 -3.90 -5.30 -7.02
N ASP A 119 -3.85 -4.42 -6.01
CA ASP A 119 -4.90 -3.44 -5.75
C ASP A 119 -5.13 -2.53 -6.97
N TYR A 120 -4.05 -2.04 -7.58
CA TYR A 120 -4.12 -1.20 -8.79
C TYR A 120 -4.81 -1.91 -9.96
N LEU A 121 -4.49 -3.19 -10.17
CA LEU A 121 -5.11 -4.00 -11.22
C LEU A 121 -6.58 -4.27 -10.91
N LYS A 122 -6.92 -4.67 -9.69
CA LYS A 122 -8.32 -4.91 -9.28
C LYS A 122 -9.19 -3.67 -9.42
N LYS A 123 -8.72 -2.49 -8.98
CA LYS A 123 -9.47 -1.23 -9.12
C LYS A 123 -9.74 -0.83 -10.57
N ARG A 124 -8.85 -1.21 -11.51
CA ARG A 124 -9.00 -0.95 -12.95
C ARG A 124 -9.69 -2.07 -13.72
N SER A 125 -9.88 -3.22 -13.10
CA SER A 125 -10.56 -4.37 -13.70
C SER A 125 -11.38 -5.10 -12.64
N PRO A 126 -12.45 -4.46 -12.10
CA PRO A 126 -13.20 -4.99 -10.96
C PRO A 126 -13.85 -6.35 -11.23
N ASP A 127 -14.17 -6.64 -12.49
CA ASP A 127 -14.86 -7.86 -12.91
C ASP A 127 -13.91 -9.05 -13.12
N LYS A 128 -12.58 -8.84 -13.03
CA LYS A 128 -11.61 -9.91 -13.25
C LYS A 128 -11.51 -10.84 -12.05
N LEU A 129 -11.41 -12.13 -12.35
CA LEU A 129 -11.19 -13.17 -11.35
C LEU A 129 -9.77 -13.12 -10.80
N ASP A 130 -9.56 -13.71 -9.62
CA ASP A 130 -8.26 -13.72 -8.96
C ASP A 130 -7.15 -14.36 -9.82
N ASP A 131 -7.46 -15.44 -10.54
CA ASP A 131 -6.50 -16.11 -11.45
C ASP A 131 -6.06 -15.19 -12.60
N GLU A 132 -6.97 -14.34 -13.11
CA GLU A 132 -6.65 -13.35 -14.14
C GLU A 132 -5.79 -12.22 -13.57
N ILE A 133 -6.08 -11.79 -12.34
CA ILE A 133 -5.27 -10.79 -11.62
C ILE A 133 -3.88 -11.36 -11.30
N PHE A 134 -3.79 -12.61 -10.88
CA PHE A 134 -2.55 -13.33 -10.65
C PHE A 134 -1.72 -13.38 -11.94
N ALA A 135 -2.31 -13.88 -13.03
CA ALA A 135 -1.64 -14.00 -14.32
C ALA A 135 -1.14 -12.64 -14.82
N LYS A 136 -1.97 -11.59 -14.71
CA LYS A 136 -1.55 -10.23 -15.13
C LYS A 136 -0.47 -9.66 -14.23
N THR A 137 -0.53 -9.91 -12.93
CA THR A 137 0.52 -9.48 -11.99
C THR A 137 1.83 -10.16 -12.36
N LYS A 138 1.84 -11.47 -12.58
CA LYS A 138 3.02 -12.24 -13.00
C LYS A 138 3.57 -11.83 -14.36
N GLU A 139 2.71 -11.46 -15.31
CA GLU A 139 3.12 -10.94 -16.61
C GLU A 139 3.96 -9.65 -16.46
N ILE A 140 3.50 -8.73 -15.59
CA ILE A 140 4.14 -7.42 -15.38
C ILE A 140 5.32 -7.53 -14.38
N LYS A 141 5.23 -8.44 -13.42
CA LYS A 141 6.09 -8.58 -12.25
C LYS A 141 6.68 -9.98 -12.17
N GLN A 142 7.38 -10.37 -13.24
CA GLN A 142 7.92 -11.72 -13.40
C GLN A 142 8.86 -12.13 -12.25
N HIS A 143 9.53 -11.16 -11.62
CA HIS A 143 10.45 -11.38 -10.51
C HIS A 143 9.76 -11.73 -9.19
N LEU A 144 8.49 -11.38 -9.00
CA LEU A 144 7.77 -11.69 -7.75
C LEU A 144 7.51 -13.18 -7.66
N LYS A 145 7.69 -13.77 -6.48
CA LYS A 145 7.35 -15.19 -6.25
C LYS A 145 5.85 -15.39 -6.34
N ASP A 146 5.42 -16.54 -6.86
CA ASP A 146 4.00 -16.87 -7.00
C ASP A 146 3.29 -16.84 -5.65
N SER A 147 3.92 -17.38 -4.59
CA SER A 147 3.39 -17.33 -3.22
C SER A 147 3.16 -15.90 -2.73
N ILE A 148 4.06 -14.95 -3.03
CA ILE A 148 3.90 -13.54 -2.64
C ILE A 148 2.71 -12.92 -3.37
N VAL A 149 2.50 -13.24 -4.65
CA VAL A 149 1.37 -12.73 -5.41
C VAL A 149 0.04 -13.28 -4.90
N VAL A 150 -0.02 -14.57 -4.54
CA VAL A 150 -1.22 -15.18 -3.94
C VAL A 150 -1.56 -14.50 -2.62
N ILE A 151 -0.58 -14.35 -1.73
CA ILE A 151 -0.78 -13.68 -0.43
C ILE A 151 -1.22 -12.23 -0.66
N ALA A 152 -0.60 -11.50 -1.58
CA ALA A 152 -1.01 -10.14 -1.91
C ALA A 152 -2.45 -10.04 -2.42
N ILE A 153 -2.95 -11.03 -3.19
CA ILE A 153 -4.36 -11.08 -3.60
C ILE A 153 -5.27 -11.22 -2.39
N ASN A 154 -4.97 -12.10 -1.44
CA ASN A 154 -5.74 -12.26 -0.21
C ASN A 154 -5.67 -11.00 0.67
N THR A 155 -4.50 -10.40 0.82
CA THR A 155 -4.31 -9.13 1.53
C THR A 155 -5.18 -8.03 0.93
N VAL A 156 -5.20 -7.88 -0.40
CA VAL A 156 -6.05 -6.88 -1.07
C VAL A 156 -7.53 -7.17 -0.86
N LYS A 157 -7.95 -8.44 -0.82
CA LYS A 157 -9.33 -8.78 -0.45
C LYS A 157 -9.63 -8.32 0.98
N LYS A 158 -8.76 -8.62 1.95
CA LYS A 158 -8.90 -8.18 3.37
C LYS A 158 -8.98 -6.65 3.48
N LEU A 159 -8.15 -5.91 2.74
CA LEU A 159 -8.16 -4.44 2.71
C LEU A 159 -9.44 -3.86 2.10
N LEU A 160 -9.94 -4.45 1.01
CA LEU A 160 -11.16 -3.99 0.33
C LEU A 160 -12.44 -4.53 0.95
N PHE A 161 -12.31 -5.52 1.84
CA PHE A 161 -13.43 -6.13 2.51
C PHE A 161 -14.15 -5.10 3.38
N LYS A 162 -15.48 -5.04 3.24
CA LYS A 162 -16.30 -4.20 4.10
C LYS A 162 -17.10 -5.06 5.08
N PRO A 163 -17.06 -4.78 6.39
CA PRO A 163 -17.73 -5.59 7.42
C PRO A 163 -19.22 -5.84 7.16
N GLU A 164 -19.91 -4.93 6.47
CA GLU A 164 -21.32 -5.10 6.08
C GLU A 164 -21.58 -6.29 5.14
N PHE A 165 -20.54 -6.86 4.53
CA PHE A 165 -20.62 -8.07 3.70
C PHE A 165 -20.19 -9.34 4.46
N LEU A 166 -19.91 -9.26 5.77
CA LEU A 166 -19.42 -10.39 6.57
C LEU A 166 -20.57 -11.32 6.93
N THR A 167 -20.87 -12.23 6.00
CA THR A 167 -21.71 -13.40 6.29
C THR A 167 -20.86 -14.49 6.95
N GLU A 168 -21.50 -15.44 7.64
CA GLU A 168 -20.82 -16.61 8.22
C GLU A 168 -20.09 -17.46 7.16
N GLU A 169 -20.55 -17.42 5.91
CA GLU A 169 -19.88 -18.07 4.77
C GLU A 169 -18.57 -17.36 4.41
N VAL A 170 -18.61 -16.03 4.26
CA VAL A 170 -17.43 -15.20 3.98
C VAL A 170 -16.41 -15.31 5.11
N ARG A 171 -16.86 -15.36 6.37
CA ARG A 171 -15.98 -15.55 7.53
C ARG A 171 -15.21 -16.86 7.45
N ARG A 172 -15.87 -17.95 7.07
CA ARG A 172 -15.20 -19.25 6.88
C ARG A 172 -14.19 -19.22 5.75
N GLU A 173 -14.45 -18.50 4.67
CA GLU A 173 -13.48 -18.34 3.58
C GLU A 173 -12.22 -17.59 4.05
N ILE A 174 -12.38 -16.51 4.81
CA ILE A 174 -11.26 -15.75 5.40
C ILE A 174 -10.43 -16.66 6.31
N ASP A 175 -11.08 -17.41 7.21
CA ASP A 175 -10.41 -18.34 8.13
C ASP A 175 -9.63 -19.45 7.39
N ILE A 176 -10.12 -19.88 6.22
CA ILE A 176 -9.42 -20.86 5.37
C ILE A 176 -8.18 -20.24 4.74
N TRP A 177 -8.25 -18.97 4.31
CA TRP A 177 -7.10 -18.27 3.74
C TRP A 177 -6.01 -18.04 4.77
N ASP A 178 -6.38 -17.64 6.00
CA ASP A 178 -5.41 -17.43 7.09
C ASP A 178 -4.62 -18.70 7.40
N LYS A 179 -5.30 -19.86 7.44
CA LYS A 179 -4.65 -21.16 7.68
C LYS A 179 -3.79 -21.65 6.52
N ALA A 180 -3.97 -21.12 5.32
CA ALA A 180 -3.16 -21.48 4.15
C ALA A 180 -1.91 -20.59 4.01
N GLU A 181 -1.83 -19.51 4.79
CA GLU A 181 -0.72 -18.56 4.83
C GLU A 181 0.30 -18.87 5.97
N ASP A 182 -0.07 -19.75 6.92
CA ASP A 182 0.79 -20.35 7.97
C ASP A 182 1.63 -21.55 7.47
#